data_AF-A0A979GTP2-F1
#
_entry.id   AF-A0A979GTP2-F1
#
_cell.length_a   1.000
_cell.length_b   1.000
_cell.length_c   1.000
_cell.angle_alpha   90.00
_cell.angle_beta   90.00
_cell.angle_gamma   90.00
#
_symmetry.space_group_name_H-M   'P 1'
#
loop_
_entity.id
_entity.type
_entity.pdbx_description
1 polymer ?
#
loop_
_entity_poly.entity_id
_entity_poly.type
_entity_poly.pdbx_seq_one_letter_code
_entity_poly.pdbx_strand_id
1 'polypeptide(L)'
;MRWLFISLIHIYWIIPKKWRRRCIFKHSCSKYVYQTTKEQGFLTGIRALKQRMKQCTPYYGVYIGDDQEEWIILRDNEVIARRLTNV
;
A
#
# COMPACT_ATOMS: atom_id res chain seq x y z
N MET A 1 -5.65 -21.47 -6.77
CA MET A 1 -5.06 -20.20 -7.24
C MET A 1 -4.63 -19.24 -6.12
N ARG A 2 -5.35 -19.14 -4.99
CA ARG A 2 -5.04 -18.23 -3.87
C ARG A 2 -3.64 -18.42 -3.24
N TRP A 3 -3.13 -19.64 -3.23
CA TRP A 3 -1.81 -19.97 -2.70
C TRP A 3 -0.65 -19.46 -3.57
N LEU A 4 -0.74 -19.51 -4.91
CA LEU A 4 0.33 -19.06 -5.80
C LEU A 4 0.70 -17.59 -5.56
N PHE A 5 -0.32 -16.73 -5.38
CA PHE A 5 -0.12 -15.32 -5.12
C PHE A 5 0.53 -15.05 -3.76
N ILE A 6 0.09 -15.79 -2.73
CA ILE A 6 0.67 -15.73 -1.40
C ILE A 6 2.13 -16.21 -1.42
N SER A 7 2.44 -17.27 -2.19
CA SER A 7 3.79 -17.78 -2.36
C SER A 7 4.69 -16.77 -3.06
N LEU A 8 4.22 -16.07 -4.10
CA LEU A 8 4.97 -14.98 -4.74
C LEU A 8 5.26 -13.83 -3.78
N ILE A 9 4.31 -13.47 -2.91
CA ILE A 9 4.51 -12.45 -1.87
C ILE A 9 5.56 -12.90 -0.84
N HIS A 10 5.56 -14.18 -0.46
CA HIS A 10 6.57 -14.75 0.44
C HIS A 10 7.97 -14.74 -0.19
N ILE A 11 8.08 -15.11 -1.47
CA ILE A 11 9.35 -15.05 -2.21
C ILE A 11 9.85 -13.59 -2.26
N TYR A 12 8.96 -12.63 -2.51
CA TYR A 12 9.30 -11.21 -2.45
C TYR A 12 9.77 -10.76 -1.05
N TRP A 13 9.30 -11.38 0.03
CA TRP A 13 9.74 -11.10 1.39
C TRP A 13 11.17 -11.56 1.70
N ILE A 14 11.69 -12.54 0.96
CA ILE A 14 13.08 -12.98 1.07
C ILE A 14 14.04 -11.91 0.53
N ILE A 15 13.59 -11.06 -0.40
CA ILE A 15 14.40 -9.97 -0.96
C ILE A 15 14.69 -8.93 0.13
N PRO A 16 15.95 -8.61 0.44
CA PRO A 16 16.31 -7.75 1.57
C PRO A 16 15.70 -6.36 1.44
N LYS A 17 15.20 -5.82 2.57
CA LYS A 17 14.54 -4.51 2.67
C LYS A 17 15.37 -3.36 2.09
N LYS A 18 16.71 -3.49 2.05
CA LYS A 18 17.64 -2.51 1.48
C LYS A 18 17.43 -2.23 -0.01
N TRP A 19 16.84 -3.17 -0.76
CA TRP A 19 16.49 -3.00 -2.18
C TRP A 19 15.05 -2.53 -2.38
N ARG A 20 14.24 -2.49 -1.32
CA ARG A 20 12.84 -2.10 -1.41
C ARG A 20 12.76 -0.58 -1.29
N ARG A 21 12.15 0.07 -2.29
CA ARG A 21 11.84 1.50 -2.23
C ARG A 21 11.00 1.80 -0.98
N ARG A 22 11.21 2.95 -0.34
CA ARG A 22 10.36 3.40 0.78
C ARG A 22 8.91 3.49 0.29
N CYS A 23 8.02 2.72 0.90
CA CYS A 23 6.58 2.85 0.68
C CYS A 23 6.09 4.11 1.37
N ILE A 24 5.22 4.86 0.70
CA ILE A 24 4.52 6.00 1.33
C ILE A 24 3.63 5.53 2.47
N PHE A 25 3.12 4.29 2.45
CA PHE A 25 2.23 3.76 3.49
C PHE A 25 2.98 3.06 4.63
N LYS A 26 2.45 3.15 5.87
CA LYS A 26 2.97 2.40 7.04
C LYS A 26 3.03 0.90 6.79
N HIS A 27 1.96 0.36 6.22
CA HIS A 27 1.92 -1.03 5.77
C HIS A 27 2.42 -1.12 4.33
N SER A 28 3.43 -1.97 4.11
CA SER A 28 3.91 -2.25 2.76
C SER A 28 2.81 -2.85 1.89
N CYS A 29 2.82 -2.54 0.58
CA CYS A 29 1.83 -3.07 -0.37
C CYS A 29 1.71 -4.59 -0.27
N SER A 30 2.84 -5.30 -0.14
CA SER A 30 2.87 -6.76 0.04
C SER A 30 2.11 -7.24 1.28
N LYS A 31 2.24 -6.52 2.42
CA LYS A 31 1.61 -6.92 3.69
C LYS A 31 0.10 -6.66 3.64
N TYR A 32 -0.28 -5.50 3.10
CA TYR A 32 -1.69 -5.16 2.88
C TYR A 32 -2.37 -6.18 1.97
N VAL A 33 -1.78 -6.46 0.81
CA VAL A 33 -2.31 -7.42 -0.17
C VAL A 33 -2.37 -8.83 0.41
N TYR A 34 -1.37 -9.26 1.17
CA TYR A 34 -1.40 -10.56 1.85
C TYR A 34 -2.58 -10.65 2.82
N GLN A 35 -2.77 -9.62 3.65
CA GLN A 35 -3.84 -9.60 4.64
C GLN A 35 -5.23 -9.55 3.97
N THR A 36 -5.43 -8.67 2.98
CA THR A 36 -6.66 -8.62 2.17
C THR A 36 -6.91 -9.94 1.44
N THR A 37 -5.87 -10.56 0.88
CA THR A 37 -5.98 -11.88 0.22
C THR A 37 -6.41 -12.96 1.21
N LYS A 38 -5.93 -12.91 2.46
CA LYS A 38 -6.25 -13.87 3.53
C LYS A 38 -7.65 -13.66 4.11
N GLU A 39 -8.11 -12.43 4.23
CA GLU A 39 -9.43 -12.10 4.79
C GLU A 39 -10.54 -12.15 3.75
N GLN A 40 -10.35 -11.53 2.58
CA GLN A 40 -11.42 -11.27 1.60
C GLN A 40 -11.29 -12.12 0.32
N GLY A 41 -10.19 -12.86 0.16
CA GLY A 41 -9.98 -13.74 -0.99
C GLY A 41 -9.03 -13.18 -2.06
N PHE A 42 -8.68 -14.04 -3.02
CA PHE A 42 -7.67 -13.76 -4.04
C PHE A 42 -7.99 -12.58 -4.97
N LEU A 43 -9.23 -12.52 -5.46
CA LEU A 43 -9.69 -11.46 -6.36
C LEU A 43 -9.56 -10.07 -5.71
N THR A 44 -9.95 -9.97 -4.44
CA THR A 44 -9.86 -8.72 -3.68
C THR A 44 -8.42 -8.35 -3.38
N GLY A 45 -7.56 -9.34 -3.11
CA GLY A 45 -6.12 -9.15 -3.02
C GLY A 45 -5.49 -8.53 -4.27
N ILE A 46 -5.85 -9.01 -5.46
CA ILE A 46 -5.35 -8.43 -6.73
C ILE A 46 -5.85 -7.00 -6.92
N ARG A 47 -7.13 -6.73 -6.64
CA ARG A 47 -7.69 -5.37 -6.73
C ARG A 47 -6.97 -4.41 -5.78
N ALA A 48 -6.76 -4.84 -4.54
CA ALA A 48 -5.98 -4.11 -3.54
C ALA A 48 -4.54 -3.84 -4.01
N LEU A 49 -3.87 -4.82 -4.64
CA LEU A 49 -2.53 -4.62 -5.18
C LEU A 49 -2.54 -3.58 -6.30
N LYS A 50 -3.48 -3.68 -7.24
CA LYS A 50 -3.59 -2.76 -8.37
C LYS A 50 -3.85 -1.32 -7.91
N GLN A 51 -4.74 -1.14 -6.94
CA GLN A 51 -5.01 0.16 -6.32
C GLN A 51 -3.73 0.69 -5.64
N ARG A 52 -3.07 -0.12 -4.82
CA ARG A 52 -1.83 0.28 -4.15
C ARG A 52 -0.69 0.60 -5.11
N MET A 53 -0.58 -0.10 -6.24
CA MET A 53 0.42 0.23 -7.27
C MET A 53 0.14 1.58 -7.95
N LYS A 54 -1.14 1.95 -8.09
CA LYS A 54 -1.54 3.26 -8.61
C LYS A 54 -1.27 4.38 -7.60
N GLN A 55 -1.42 4.07 -6.30
CA GLN A 55 -1.24 4.99 -5.19
C GLN A 55 0.22 5.18 -4.75
N CYS A 56 1.05 4.12 -4.79
CA CYS A 56 2.47 4.16 -4.42
C CYS A 56 3.31 4.86 -5.47
N THR A 57 3.13 6.18 -5.58
CA THR A 57 3.94 7.04 -6.42
C THR A 57 4.69 8.05 -5.54
N PRO A 58 5.88 8.52 -5.96
CA PRO A 58 6.59 9.56 -5.23
C PRO A 58 5.88 10.92 -5.31
N TYR A 59 4.88 11.07 -6.17
CA TYR A 59 4.10 12.27 -6.36
C TYR A 59 2.82 12.20 -5.51
N TYR A 60 2.84 12.88 -4.37
CA TYR A 60 1.69 13.06 -3.50
C TYR A 60 1.67 14.51 -3.01
N GLY A 61 0.47 15.08 -2.84
CA GLY A 61 0.27 16.37 -2.20
C GLY A 61 0.07 16.19 -0.70
N VAL A 62 0.61 17.08 0.11
CA VAL A 62 0.30 17.15 1.55
C VAL A 62 -0.50 18.41 1.80
N TYR A 63 -1.61 18.29 2.52
CA TYR A 63 -2.49 19.38 2.89
C TYR A 63 -2.84 19.27 4.37
N ILE A 64 -2.90 20.42 5.05
CA ILE A 64 -3.26 20.50 6.46
C ILE A 64 -4.68 21.04 6.53
N GLY A 65 -5.59 20.24 7.10
CA GLY A 65 -6.97 20.67 7.32
C GLY A 65 -7.11 21.60 8.51
N ASP A 66 -8.24 22.32 8.58
CA ASP A 66 -8.60 23.17 9.71
C ASP A 66 -8.59 22.42 11.06
N ASP A 67 -8.86 21.12 11.05
CA ASP A 67 -8.80 20.22 12.22
C ASP A 67 -7.37 19.91 12.71
N GLN A 68 -6.34 20.57 12.19
CA GLN A 68 -4.92 20.25 12.39
C GLN A 68 -4.52 18.83 11.95
N GLU A 69 -5.41 18.08 11.30
CA GLU A 69 -5.07 16.80 10.70
C GLU A 69 -4.37 17.00 9.34
N GLU A 70 -3.28 16.28 9.16
CA GLU A 70 -2.54 16.25 7.91
C GLU A 70 -3.09 15.15 7.00
N TRP A 71 -3.41 15.54 5.78
CA TRP A 71 -3.94 14.68 4.73
C TRP A 71 -2.94 14.57 3.58
N ILE A 72 -2.89 13.40 2.98
CA ILE A 72 -2.11 13.13 1.79
C ILE A 72 -3.07 12.88 0.64
N ILE A 73 -2.89 13.66 -0.42
CA ILE A 73 -3.58 13.53 -1.68
C ILE A 73 -2.70 12.68 -2.60
N LEU A 74 -3.19 11.50 -2.94
CA LEU A 74 -2.52 10.58 -3.84
C LEU A 74 -2.74 10.99 -5.30
N ARG A 75 -1.95 10.41 -6.21
CA ARG A 75 -2.02 10.72 -7.64
C ARG A 75 -3.38 10.49 -8.29
N ASP A 76 -4.23 9.62 -7.73
CA ASP A 76 -5.59 9.42 -8.26
C ASP A 76 -6.65 10.28 -7.57
N ASN A 77 -6.23 11.32 -6.84
CA ASN A 77 -7.04 12.21 -6.01
C ASN A 77 -7.69 11.55 -4.79
N GLU A 78 -7.33 10.31 -4.44
CA GLU A 78 -7.72 9.71 -3.18
C GLU A 78 -7.00 10.41 -2.01
N VAL A 79 -7.78 10.78 -0.99
CA VAL A 79 -7.31 11.50 0.21
C VAL A 79 -7.20 10.52 1.36
N ILE A 80 -6.01 10.42 1.95
CA ILE A 80 -5.74 9.54 3.09
C ILE A 80 -5.10 10.32 4.23
N ALA A 81 -5.39 9.95 5.47
CA ALA A 81 -4.77 10.59 6.62
C ALA A 81 -3.26 10.26 6.67
N ARG A 82 -2.41 11.27 6.93
CA ARG A 82 -0.95 11.12 7.04
C ARG A 82 -0.55 10.09 8.09
N ARG A 83 -1.35 9.91 9.15
CA ARG A 83 -1.12 8.87 10.17
C ARG A 83 -1.08 7.43 9.64
N LEU A 84 -1.64 7.17 8.45
CA LEU A 84 -1.61 5.88 7.76
C LEU A 84 -0.37 5.71 6.85
N THR A 85 0.45 6.75 6.77
CA THR A 85 1.63 6.88 5.90
C THR A 85 2.93 6.99 6.70
N ASN A 86 4.05 6.68 6.05
CA ASN A 86 5.43 6.82 6.55
C ASN A 86 6.05 8.17 6.15
N VAL A 87 5.26 9.04 5.52
CA VAL A 87 5.65 10.38 5.09
C VAL A 87 5.42 11.35 6.23
#